data_AF-A0A7Y6YDP9-F1
#
_entry.id   AF-A0A7Y6YDP9-F1
#
_cell.length_a   1.000
_cell.length_b   1.000
_cell.length_c   1.000
_cell.angle_alpha   90.00
_cell.angle_beta   90.00
_cell.angle_gamma   90.00
#
_symmetry.space_group_name_H-M   'P 1'
#
loop_
_entity.id
_entity.type
_entity.pdbx_description
1 polymer ?
#
loop_
_entity_poly.entity_id
_entity_poly.type
_entity_poly.pdbx_seq_one_letter_code
_entity_poly.pdbx_strand_id
1 'polypeptide(L)' 'RTGYSAANTAYIGDDLPDLSAIKACSFGATVPNGYWLVREEADWISQAAGGTGAVRELCDLIMMAQGSLESALEAYR' A
#
# COMPACT_ATOMS: atom_id res chain seq x y z
N ARG A 1 -13.54 -15.67 -8.36
CA ARG A 1 -12.33 -14.90 -8.76
C ARG A 1 -12.77 -13.48 -9.09
N THR A 2 -11.97 -12.47 -8.74
CA THR A 2 -12.35 -11.04 -8.79
C THR A 2 -12.08 -10.34 -10.13
N GLY A 3 -11.36 -10.97 -11.07
CA GLY A 3 -10.99 -10.39 -12.37
C GLY A 3 -9.69 -9.56 -12.36
N TYR A 4 -9.12 -9.33 -11.18
CA TYR A 4 -7.83 -8.66 -11.01
C TYR A 4 -6.66 -9.66 -11.03
N SER A 5 -5.49 -9.20 -11.49
CA SER A 5 -4.23 -9.92 -11.53
C SER A 5 -3.18 -9.20 -10.67
N ALA A 6 -2.05 -9.84 -10.41
CA ALA A 6 -0.97 -9.19 -9.66
C ALA A 6 -0.51 -7.87 -10.33
N ALA A 7 -0.53 -7.82 -11.67
CA ALA A 7 -0.15 -6.65 -12.47
C ALA A 7 -1.10 -5.44 -12.36
N ASN A 8 -2.28 -5.59 -11.75
CA ASN A 8 -3.19 -4.47 -11.46
C ASN A 8 -3.63 -4.44 -9.99
N THR A 9 -2.82 -5.02 -9.11
CA THR A 9 -3.06 -5.10 -7.67
C THR A 9 -1.93 -4.39 -6.93
N ALA A 10 -2.29 -3.62 -5.89
CA ALA A 10 -1.36 -3.19 -4.85
C ALA A 10 -1.49 -4.13 -3.64
N TYR A 11 -0.40 -4.37 -2.92
CA TYR A 11 -0.39 -5.20 -1.71
C TYR A 11 0.41 -4.50 -0.61
N ILE A 12 -0.12 -4.45 0.61
CA ILE A 12 0.62 -3.97 1.79
C ILE A 12 0.70 -5.08 2.84
N GLY A 13 1.89 -5.34 3.35
CA GLY A 13 2.15 -6.34 4.38
C GLY A 13 3.36 -5.97 5.23
N ASP A 14 3.61 -6.71 6.31
CA ASP A 14 4.61 -6.32 7.32
C ASP A 14 5.59 -7.44 7.72
N ASP A 15 5.34 -8.70 7.34
CA ASP A 15 6.23 -9.81 7.71
C ASP A 15 6.52 -10.77 6.53
N LEU A 16 7.41 -11.74 6.75
CA LEU A 16 7.89 -12.67 5.73
C LEU A 16 6.80 -13.38 4.90
N PRO A 17 5.63 -13.77 5.46
CA PRO A 17 4.55 -14.35 4.66
C PRO A 17 4.05 -13.43 3.53
N ASP A 18 4.15 -12.12 3.70
CA ASP A 18 3.70 -11.12 2.72
C ASP A 18 4.70 -10.89 1.60
N LEU A 19 5.97 -11.23 1.81
CA LEU A 19 7.07 -10.86 0.93
C LEU A 19 6.85 -11.31 -0.52
N SER A 20 6.34 -12.53 -0.71
CA SER A 20 6.06 -13.04 -2.05
C SER A 20 4.95 -12.27 -2.78
N ALA A 21 3.94 -11.77 -2.04
CA ALA A 21 2.87 -10.97 -2.61
C ALA A 21 3.35 -9.55 -2.93
N ILE A 22 4.12 -8.94 -2.03
CA ILE A 22 4.75 -7.62 -2.19
C ILE A 22 5.61 -7.58 -3.46
N LYS A 23 6.43 -8.62 -3.68
CA LYS A 23 7.31 -8.70 -4.87
C LYS A 23 6.58 -9.02 -6.18
N ALA A 24 5.39 -9.64 -6.10
CA ALA A 24 4.68 -10.12 -7.27
C ALA A 24 3.65 -9.11 -7.81
N CYS A 25 3.12 -8.25 -6.95
CA CYS A 25 2.11 -7.28 -7.32
C CYS A 25 2.72 -6.07 -8.06
N SER A 26 1.86 -5.21 -8.62
CA SER A 26 2.33 -4.02 -9.37
C SER A 26 2.83 -2.91 -8.47
N PHE A 27 2.46 -2.94 -7.19
CA PHE A 27 2.85 -1.94 -6.20
C PHE A 27 2.86 -2.57 -4.81
N GLY A 28 4.05 -2.99 -4.38
CA GLY A 28 4.31 -3.59 -3.09
C GLY A 28 4.62 -2.53 -2.04
N ALA A 29 3.84 -2.51 -0.96
CA ALA A 29 3.96 -1.57 0.13
C ALA A 29 4.26 -2.28 1.46
N THR A 30 4.86 -1.55 2.40
CA THR A 30 5.01 -2.02 3.78
C THR A 30 5.01 -0.84 4.76
N VAL A 31 5.26 -1.12 6.03
CA VAL A 31 5.20 -0.17 7.15
C VAL A 31 6.55 -0.09 7.88
N PRO A 32 6.85 1.03 8.58
CA PRO A 32 8.12 1.21 9.30
C PRO A 32 8.43 0.13 10.34
N ASN A 33 7.40 -0.42 10.99
CA ASN A 33 7.51 -1.49 11.98
C ASN A 33 7.50 -2.90 11.36
N GLY A 34 7.51 -3.01 10.02
CA GLY A 34 7.61 -4.28 9.31
C GLY A 34 9.01 -4.88 9.37
N TYR A 35 9.09 -6.19 9.16
CA TYR A 35 10.33 -6.96 9.12
C TYR A 35 11.30 -6.34 8.11
N TRP A 36 12.59 -6.25 8.49
CA TRP A 36 13.58 -5.47 7.74
C TRP A 36 13.70 -5.87 6.27
N LEU A 37 13.60 -7.17 5.96
CA LEU A 37 13.68 -7.68 4.59
C LEU A 37 12.46 -7.26 3.76
N VAL A 38 11.29 -7.17 4.39
CA VAL A 38 10.07 -6.70 3.73
C VAL A 38 10.20 -5.22 3.38
N ARG A 39 10.81 -4.42 4.26
CA ARG A 39 11.13 -3.01 4.02
C ARG A 39 12.13 -2.81 2.88
N GLU A 40 13.09 -3.70 2.73
CA GLU A 40 14.08 -3.63 1.65
C GLU A 40 13.47 -3.93 0.27
N GLU A 41 12.45 -4.79 0.22
CA GLU A 41 11.88 -5.32 -1.02
C GLU A 41 10.58 -4.62 -1.45
N ALA A 42 10.01 -3.75 -0.62
CA ALA A 42 8.82 -2.98 -0.95
C ALA A 42 9.16 -1.77 -1.85
N ASP A 43 8.29 -1.45 -2.80
CA ASP A 43 8.38 -0.25 -3.64
C ASP A 43 8.18 1.02 -2.81
N TRP A 44 7.40 0.92 -1.73
CA TRP A 44 7.06 2.04 -0.87
C TRP A 44 6.87 1.62 0.58
N ILE A 45 7.29 2.48 1.50
CA ILE A 45 7.09 2.31 2.94
C ILE A 45 6.30 3.52 3.43
N SER A 46 5.21 3.28 4.16
CA SER A 46 4.45 4.38 4.78
C SER A 46 5.29 5.15 5.80
N GLN A 47 4.95 6.41 6.05
CA GLN A 47 5.51 7.16 7.17
C GLN A 47 4.88 6.74 8.49
N ALA A 48 3.57 6.52 8.50
CA ALA A 48 2.86 6.01 9.66
C ALA A 48 3.16 4.52 9.90
N ALA A 49 3.18 4.08 11.15
CA ALA A 49 3.28 2.68 11.52
C ALA A 49 1.97 1.91 11.22
N GLY A 50 2.08 0.58 11.16
CA GLY A 50 0.93 -0.32 11.14
C GLY A 50 0.02 -0.05 12.34
N GLY A 51 -1.29 0.04 12.09
CA GLY A 51 -2.28 0.38 13.13
C GLY A 51 -2.34 1.86 13.51
N THR A 52 -1.45 2.72 12.99
CA THR A 52 -1.43 4.16 13.29
C THR A 52 -1.68 5.05 12.07
N GLY A 53 -2.28 4.51 11.01
CA GLY A 53 -2.65 5.26 9.80
C GLY A 53 -1.96 4.83 8.50
N ALA A 54 -1.07 3.84 8.51
CA ALA A 54 -0.36 3.37 7.31
C ALA A 54 -1.28 3.05 6.11
N VAL A 55 -2.39 2.33 6.36
CA VAL A 55 -3.35 2.00 5.30
C VAL A 55 -4.06 3.25 4.78
N ARG A 56 -4.36 4.21 5.66
CA ARG A 56 -4.98 5.48 5.24
C ARG A 56 -4.03 6.28 4.35
N GLU A 57 -2.76 6.35 4.72
CA GLU A 57 -1.71 6.99 3.93
C GLU A 57 -1.58 6.34 2.55
N LEU A 58 -1.60 5.00 2.49
CA LEU A 58 -1.59 4.26 1.22
C LEU A 58 -2.84 4.55 0.36
N CYS A 59 -4.03 4.61 0.97
CA CYS A 59 -5.25 4.97 0.24
C CYS A 59 -5.13 6.36 -0.38
N ASP A 60 -4.69 7.35 0.40
CA ASP A 60 -4.51 8.72 -0.09
C ASP A 60 -3.46 8.76 -1.22
N LEU A 61 -2.35 8.02 -1.10
CA LEU A 61 -1.33 7.90 -2.16
C LEU A 61 -1.91 7.34 -3.47
N ILE A 62 -2.66 6.22 -3.40
CA ILE A 62 -3.27 5.60 -4.59
C ILE A 62 -4.27 6.56 -5.22
N MET A 63 -5.12 7.21 -4.42
CA MET A 63 -6.12 8.16 -4.92
C MET A 63 -5.48 9.42 -5.51
N MET A 64 -4.37 9.90 -4.95
CA MET A 64 -3.56 10.98 -5.53
C MET A 64 -3.01 10.58 -6.89
N ALA A 65 -2.38 9.40 -6.99
CA ALA A 65 -1.83 8.88 -8.25
C ALA A 65 -2.90 8.69 -9.33
N GLN A 66 -4.15 8.39 -8.93
CA GLN A 66 -5.29 8.25 -9.83
C GLN A 66 -6.05 9.57 -10.09
N GLY A 67 -5.67 10.67 -9.43
CA GLY A 67 -6.36 11.96 -9.54
C GLY A 67 -7.77 11.99 -8.93
N SER A 68 -8.11 11.03 -8.05
CA SER A 68 -9.44 10.89 -7.45
C SER A 68 -9.54 11.43 -6.02
N LEU A 69 -8.41 11.76 -5.37
CA LEU A 69 -8.39 12.18 -3.97
C LEU A 69 -9.22 13.44 -3.71
N GLU A 70 -9.00 14.51 -4.48
CA GLU A 70 -9.66 15.80 -4.25
C GLU A 70 -11.18 15.68 -4.32
N SER A 71 -11.68 14.97 -5.34
CA SER A 71 -13.13 14.72 -5.49
C SER A 71 -13.72 13.94 -4.32
N ALA A 72 -12.96 13.02 -3.72
CA ALA A 72 -13.41 12.27 -2.55
C ALA A 72 -13.44 13.13 -1.28
N LEU A 73 -12.51 14.08 -1.13
CA LEU A 73 -12.44 14.97 0.02
C LEU A 73 -13.53 16.05 0.01
N GLU A 74 -14.00 16.46 -1.17
CA GLU A 74 -15.05 17.47 -1.30
C GLU A 74 -16.36 17.09 -0.59
N ALA A 75 -16.65 15.79 -0.44
CA ALA A 75 -17.83 15.31 0.29
C ALA A 75 -17.82 15.63 1.80
N TYR A 76 -16.69 16.09 2.34
CA TYR A 76 -16.49 16.37 3.77
C TYR A 76 -16.18 17.86 4.06
N ARG A 77 -16.16 18.71 3.04
CA ARG A 77 -16.03 20.16 3.17
C ARG A 77 -17.42 20.81 3.24
#